data_AF-A0A961G9P9-F1
#
_entry.id   AF-A0A961G9P9-F1
#
_cell.length_a   1.000
_cell.length_b   1.000
_cell.length_c   1.000
_cell.angle_alpha   90.00
_cell.angle_beta   90.00
_cell.angle_gamma   90.00
#
_symmetry.space_group_name_H-M   'P 1'
#
loop_
_entity.id
_entity.type
_entity.pdbx_description
1 polymer ?
#
loop_
_entity_poly.entity_id
_entity_poly.type
_entity_poly.pdbx_seq_one_letter_code
_entity_poly.pdbx_strand_id
1 'polypeptide(L)'
;MLNQLIREEIDEQPEVRDHLLAAYLLGGGVTVPAGADVGGDFANVPACRTDDQLGCVVSFASFRATDPPPASSFFGRPRGGDGEVLCTNPAALAGGSAELDAYLPAGAAWLGDDLAAQITTPFVQLPGMLTGECVTKDGFSYLEIGIDADPADARPDDIPGDLTPEWGLHLVDVNLTMGDIVELVAAQRAAYTGG
;
A
#
# COMPACT_ATOMS: atom_id res chain seq x y z
N MET A 1 8.11 10.79 11.93
CA MET A 1 9.05 11.70 11.23
C MET A 1 8.46 12.19 9.91
N LEU A 2 8.05 11.32 8.98
CA LEU A 2 7.42 11.78 7.72
C LEU A 2 6.04 12.44 7.91
N ASN A 3 5.14 11.88 8.74
CA ASN A 3 3.86 12.53 9.04
C ASN A 3 4.09 13.91 9.67
N GLN A 4 5.10 14.04 10.53
CA GLN A 4 5.44 15.33 11.13
C GLN A 4 5.91 16.34 10.07
N LEU A 5 6.81 15.93 9.17
CA LEU A 5 7.28 16.76 8.06
C LEU A 5 6.12 17.27 7.20
N ILE A 6 5.23 16.37 6.78
CA ILE A 6 4.08 16.76 5.94
C ILE A 6 3.17 17.69 6.71
N ARG A 7 2.84 17.39 7.97
CA ARG A 7 1.98 18.26 8.79
C ARG A 7 2.55 19.67 8.95
N GLU A 8 3.82 19.78 9.32
CA GLU A 8 4.43 21.05 9.72
C GLU A 8 4.87 21.90 8.52
N GLU A 9 5.30 21.27 7.42
CA GLU A 9 5.91 22.00 6.30
C GLU A 9 5.03 22.05 5.04
N ILE A 10 4.01 21.20 4.92
CA ILE A 10 3.18 21.07 3.71
C ILE A 10 1.69 21.29 4.00
N ASP A 11 1.12 20.54 4.94
CA ASP A 11 -0.32 20.46 5.18
C ASP A 11 -0.95 21.80 5.54
N GLU A 12 -0.28 22.59 6.40
CA GLU A 12 -0.77 23.91 6.83
C GLU A 12 -0.44 25.05 5.85
N GLN A 13 0.41 24.80 4.84
CA GLN A 13 0.96 25.82 3.96
C GLN A 13 0.35 25.70 2.55
N PRO A 14 -0.69 26.49 2.20
CA PRO A 14 -1.41 26.32 0.92
C PRO A 14 -0.49 26.41 -0.30
N GLU A 15 0.41 27.39 -0.30
CA GLU A 15 1.36 27.61 -1.39
C GLU A 15 2.33 26.43 -1.60
N VAL A 16 2.65 25.69 -0.54
CA VAL A 16 3.51 24.49 -0.63
C VAL A 16 2.67 23.28 -1.03
N ARG A 17 1.46 23.14 -0.46
CA ARG A 17 0.54 22.05 -0.78
C ARG A 17 0.13 22.06 -2.25
N ASP A 18 0.04 23.23 -2.88
CA ASP A 18 -0.20 23.37 -4.33
C ASP A 18 0.90 22.74 -5.20
N HIS A 19 2.09 22.49 -4.63
CA HIS A 19 3.20 21.80 -5.29
C HIS A 19 3.32 20.31 -4.93
N LEU A 20 2.47 19.79 -4.05
CA LEU A 20 2.47 18.38 -3.68
C LEU A 20 1.77 17.55 -4.77
N LEU A 21 2.49 16.66 -5.43
CA LEU A 21 1.87 15.65 -6.31
C LEU A 21 1.10 14.64 -5.47
N ALA A 22 1.81 13.83 -4.69
CA ALA A 22 1.25 12.98 -3.65
C ALA A 22 2.34 12.58 -2.66
N ALA A 23 1.91 12.15 -1.47
CA ALA A 23 2.77 11.53 -0.46
C ALA A 23 2.51 10.02 -0.41
N TYR A 24 3.56 9.21 -0.45
CA TYR A 24 3.48 7.75 -0.32
C TYR A 24 4.08 7.33 1.01
N LEU A 25 3.22 7.15 2.02
CA LEU A 25 3.60 6.84 3.40
C LEU A 25 3.27 5.39 3.72
N LEU A 26 3.95 4.48 3.04
CA LEU A 26 3.67 3.04 3.05
C LEU A 26 4.25 2.39 4.32
N GLY A 27 3.51 1.41 4.86
CA GLY A 27 3.80 0.77 6.15
C GLY A 27 3.63 1.71 7.35
N GLY A 28 3.07 2.91 7.14
CA GLY A 28 2.83 3.93 8.15
C GLY A 28 1.38 3.96 8.62
N GLY A 29 1.13 4.70 9.71
CA GLY A 29 -0.20 4.88 10.27
C GLY A 29 -0.64 6.34 10.19
N VAL A 30 -0.88 6.86 8.99
CA VAL A 30 -1.54 8.17 8.84
C VAL A 30 -2.92 8.07 9.48
N THR A 31 -3.12 8.76 10.59
CA THR A 31 -4.35 8.62 11.38
C THR A 31 -5.41 9.60 10.90
N VAL A 32 -6.67 9.15 10.86
CA VAL A 32 -7.85 9.96 10.54
C VAL A 32 -9.03 9.57 11.43
N PRO A 33 -10.06 10.42 11.56
CA PRO A 33 -11.37 9.99 12.05
C PRO A 33 -11.91 8.84 11.20
N ALA A 34 -12.68 7.94 11.81
CA ALA A 34 -13.24 6.78 11.11
C ALA A 34 -14.07 7.19 9.88
N GLY A 35 -13.74 6.63 8.72
CA GLY A 35 -14.40 6.91 7.44
C GLY A 35 -14.11 8.30 6.83
N ALA A 36 -13.10 9.02 7.33
CA ALA A 36 -12.69 10.32 6.83
C ALA A 36 -11.39 10.25 6.02
N ASP A 37 -11.15 11.25 5.18
CA ASP A 37 -9.90 11.39 4.40
C ASP A 37 -8.90 12.36 5.03
N VAL A 38 -9.35 13.21 5.97
CA VAL A 38 -8.57 14.23 6.66
C VAL A 38 -9.05 14.39 8.11
N GLY A 39 -8.35 15.20 8.89
CA GLY A 39 -8.78 15.63 10.22
C GLY A 39 -8.09 14.88 11.38
N GLY A 40 -7.09 14.06 11.08
CA GLY A 40 -6.21 13.43 12.07
C GLY A 40 -4.79 13.97 11.96
N ASP A 41 -3.87 13.18 11.41
CA ASP A 41 -2.47 13.59 11.21
C ASP A 41 -2.33 14.78 10.26
N PHE A 42 -3.20 14.87 9.26
CA PHE A 42 -3.28 15.94 8.28
C PHE A 42 -4.67 16.59 8.31
N ALA A 43 -4.71 17.91 8.34
CA ALA A 43 -5.95 18.69 8.28
C ALA A 43 -6.42 18.94 6.85
N ASN A 44 -5.51 19.00 5.87
CA ASN A 44 -5.79 19.45 4.51
C ASN A 44 -5.28 18.52 3.39
N VAL A 45 -4.35 17.59 3.67
CA VAL A 45 -3.87 16.57 2.72
C VAL A 45 -4.75 15.31 2.86
N PRO A 46 -5.70 15.06 1.92
CA PRO A 46 -6.60 13.92 1.99
C PRO A 46 -5.97 12.62 1.53
N ALA A 47 -6.60 11.49 1.83
CA ALA A 47 -6.35 10.23 1.14
C ALA A 47 -6.54 10.38 -0.38
N CYS A 48 -5.73 9.68 -1.18
CA CYS A 48 -5.95 9.62 -2.63
C CYS A 48 -7.18 8.75 -2.97
N ARG A 49 -8.02 9.25 -3.88
CA ARG A 49 -9.31 8.65 -4.30
C ARG A 49 -9.45 8.52 -5.82
N THR A 50 -8.68 9.28 -6.61
CA THR A 50 -8.55 9.12 -8.06
C THR A 50 -7.09 9.13 -8.48
N ASP A 51 -6.81 8.59 -9.67
CA ASP A 51 -5.46 8.45 -10.24
C ASP A 51 -4.82 9.81 -10.58
N ASP A 52 -5.62 10.77 -11.01
CA ASP A 52 -5.21 12.14 -11.34
C ASP A 52 -5.24 13.11 -10.14
N GLN A 53 -5.61 12.63 -8.95
CA GLN A 53 -5.69 13.48 -7.75
C GLN A 53 -4.30 13.93 -7.30
N LEU A 54 -4.14 15.24 -7.13
CA LEU A 54 -2.95 15.87 -6.58
C LEU A 54 -3.14 16.24 -5.11
N GLY A 55 -2.03 16.50 -4.42
CA GLY A 55 -2.03 16.98 -3.03
C GLY A 55 -2.58 15.95 -2.03
N CYS A 56 -2.53 14.66 -2.34
CA CYS A 56 -3.11 13.59 -1.54
C CYS A 56 -2.06 12.64 -0.95
N VAL A 57 -2.47 11.74 -0.07
CA VAL A 57 -1.62 10.70 0.54
C VAL A 57 -2.12 9.30 0.20
N VAL A 58 -1.19 8.41 -0.16
CA VAL A 58 -1.35 6.96 -0.21
C VAL A 58 -0.67 6.38 1.03
N SER A 59 -1.43 5.64 1.84
CA SER A 59 -0.94 4.98 3.05
C SER A 59 -1.65 3.64 3.19
N PHE A 60 -0.90 2.61 3.54
CA PHE A 60 -1.43 1.32 3.94
C PHE A 60 -0.34 0.55 4.68
N ALA A 61 -0.74 -0.46 5.45
CA ALA A 61 0.11 -1.57 5.86
C ALA A 61 -0.55 -2.86 5.37
N SER A 62 0.23 -3.87 5.00
CA SER A 62 -0.31 -5.10 4.41
C SER A 62 -0.30 -6.30 5.36
N PHE A 63 -1.39 -7.06 5.31
CA PHE A 63 -1.56 -8.34 6.01
C PHE A 63 -2.26 -9.31 5.08
N ARG A 64 -2.02 -10.61 5.27
CA ARG A 64 -2.69 -11.64 4.49
C ARG A 64 -4.17 -11.73 4.87
N ALA A 65 -5.02 -12.05 3.91
CA ALA A 65 -6.41 -12.44 4.18
C ALA A 65 -6.50 -13.66 5.11
N THR A 66 -5.48 -14.54 5.09
CA THR A 66 -5.40 -15.77 5.89
C THR A 66 -4.71 -15.59 7.24
N ASP A 67 -3.98 -14.48 7.45
CA ASP A 67 -3.29 -14.16 8.71
C ASP A 67 -3.49 -12.66 9.03
N PRO A 68 -4.70 -12.28 9.45
CA PRO A 68 -5.05 -10.89 9.74
C PRO A 68 -4.28 -10.35 10.97
N PRO A 69 -4.19 -9.03 11.16
CA PRO A 69 -3.44 -8.42 12.26
C PRO A 69 -3.89 -8.96 13.63
N PRO A 70 -2.98 -9.49 14.46
CA PRO A 70 -3.31 -9.86 15.83
C PRO A 70 -3.51 -8.60 16.69
N ALA A 71 -4.12 -8.77 17.87
CA ALA A 71 -4.30 -7.66 18.83
C ALA A 71 -2.97 -6.99 19.25
N SER A 72 -1.84 -7.70 19.16
CA SER A 72 -0.47 -7.21 19.39
C SER A 72 0.16 -6.48 18.21
N SER A 73 -0.52 -6.38 17.06
CA SER A 73 0.02 -5.82 15.84
C SER A 73 0.56 -4.40 16.00
N PHE A 74 1.67 -4.13 15.31
CA PHE A 74 2.37 -2.85 15.28
C PHE A 74 1.76 -1.86 14.27
N PHE A 75 0.98 -2.37 13.31
CA PHE A 75 0.41 -1.61 12.21
C PHE A 75 -1.10 -1.80 12.12
N GLY A 76 -1.73 -1.08 11.19
CA GLY A 76 -3.16 -1.17 10.94
C GLY A 76 -4.04 -0.46 11.97
N ARG A 77 -3.47 0.24 12.97
CA ARG A 77 -4.24 1.04 13.92
C ARG A 77 -3.45 2.26 14.43
N PRO A 78 -4.11 3.29 14.96
CA PRO A 78 -3.43 4.42 15.57
C PRO A 78 -2.53 3.97 16.72
N ARG A 79 -1.34 4.58 16.85
CA ARG A 79 -0.42 4.32 17.98
C ARG A 79 -0.93 4.89 19.31
N GLY A 80 -1.94 5.74 19.25
CA GLY A 80 -2.65 6.31 20.39
C GLY A 80 -3.79 7.21 19.91
N GLY A 81 -4.77 7.45 20.78
CA GLY A 81 -5.98 8.21 20.45
C GLY A 81 -7.07 7.37 19.78
N ASP A 82 -8.16 8.04 19.43
CA ASP A 82 -9.30 7.46 18.72
C ASP A 82 -9.13 7.63 17.20
N GLY A 83 -9.88 6.85 16.41
CA GLY A 83 -9.87 6.90 14.95
C GLY A 83 -9.31 5.63 14.32
N GLU A 84 -8.87 5.74 13.08
CA GLU A 84 -8.28 4.65 12.30
C GLU A 84 -7.04 5.15 11.54
N VAL A 85 -6.25 4.21 11.01
CA VAL A 85 -5.21 4.54 10.04
C VAL A 85 -5.76 4.47 8.63
N LEU A 86 -5.31 5.37 7.76
CA LEU A 86 -5.66 5.33 6.35
C LEU A 86 -5.18 4.03 5.70
N CYS A 87 -6.09 3.44 4.94
CA CYS A 87 -5.78 2.46 3.93
C CYS A 87 -6.22 2.98 2.57
N THR A 88 -5.28 3.10 1.65
CA THR A 88 -5.48 3.48 0.26
C THR A 88 -4.90 2.37 -0.61
N ASN A 89 -5.75 1.63 -1.31
CA ASN A 89 -5.31 0.60 -2.25
C ASN A 89 -4.86 1.29 -3.56
N PRO A 90 -3.56 1.26 -3.93
CA PRO A 90 -3.09 1.90 -5.16
C PRO A 90 -3.77 1.36 -6.42
N ALA A 91 -4.16 0.08 -6.43
CA ALA A 91 -4.86 -0.56 -7.55
C ALA A 91 -6.36 -0.24 -7.60
N ALA A 92 -6.94 0.31 -6.53
CA ALA A 92 -8.38 0.61 -6.44
C ALA A 92 -8.65 1.82 -5.51
N LEU A 93 -8.26 3.02 -5.92
CA LEU A 93 -8.40 4.24 -5.12
C LEU A 93 -9.85 4.59 -4.75
N ALA A 94 -10.80 4.21 -5.61
CA ALA A 94 -12.24 4.34 -5.36
C ALA A 94 -12.80 3.31 -4.36
N GLY A 95 -11.97 2.37 -3.91
CA GLY A 95 -12.32 1.27 -3.02
C GLY A 95 -12.61 -0.05 -3.73
N GLY A 96 -12.67 -1.13 -2.95
CA GLY A 96 -12.89 -2.49 -3.42
C GLY A 96 -11.60 -3.30 -3.61
N SER A 97 -11.79 -4.55 -4.03
CA SER A 97 -10.71 -5.48 -4.36
C SER A 97 -10.24 -5.28 -5.81
N ALA A 98 -8.93 -5.36 -6.03
CA ALA A 98 -8.31 -5.36 -7.34
C ALA A 98 -7.10 -6.30 -7.39
N GLU A 99 -6.78 -6.77 -8.59
CA GLU A 99 -5.50 -7.42 -8.88
C GLU A 99 -4.37 -6.40 -8.66
N LEU A 100 -3.27 -6.84 -8.05
CA LEU A 100 -2.11 -5.99 -7.78
C LEU A 100 -1.01 -6.23 -8.81
N ASP A 101 -0.40 -5.15 -9.33
CA ASP A 101 0.80 -5.23 -10.15
C ASP A 101 2.06 -5.31 -9.27
N ALA A 102 2.33 -6.53 -8.78
CA ALA A 102 3.42 -6.80 -7.87
C ALA A 102 4.76 -7.02 -8.59
N TYR A 103 5.82 -6.38 -8.08
CA TYR A 103 7.20 -6.61 -8.51
C TYR A 103 7.95 -7.35 -7.40
N LEU A 104 8.02 -8.67 -7.54
CA LEU A 104 8.61 -9.55 -6.53
C LEU A 104 10.07 -9.86 -6.86
N PRO A 105 10.94 -10.08 -5.85
CA PRO A 105 12.32 -10.51 -6.10
C PRO A 105 12.38 -11.81 -6.91
N ALA A 106 13.24 -11.87 -7.92
CA ALA A 106 13.35 -13.04 -8.81
C ALA A 106 14.22 -14.20 -8.24
N GLY A 107 14.43 -14.22 -6.92
CA GLY A 107 15.30 -15.21 -6.27
C GLY A 107 14.61 -16.56 -6.04
N ALA A 108 15.40 -17.62 -5.86
CA ALA A 108 14.89 -18.97 -5.59
C ALA A 108 13.98 -19.05 -4.34
N ALA A 109 14.20 -18.18 -3.35
CA ALA A 109 13.32 -18.09 -2.17
C ALA A 109 11.87 -17.68 -2.51
N TRP A 110 11.67 -17.01 -3.64
CA TRP A 110 10.38 -16.53 -4.12
C TRP A 110 9.81 -17.42 -5.21
N LEU A 111 10.66 -17.88 -6.14
CA LEU A 111 10.21 -18.56 -7.36
C LEU A 111 10.47 -20.07 -7.39
N GLY A 112 11.20 -20.60 -6.42
CA GLY A 112 11.83 -21.92 -6.54
C GLY A 112 13.03 -21.91 -7.51
N ASP A 113 13.90 -22.91 -7.39
CA ASP A 113 15.18 -22.94 -8.12
C ASP A 113 15.00 -22.97 -9.65
N ASP A 114 14.09 -23.80 -10.14
CA ASP A 114 13.91 -24.04 -11.58
C ASP A 114 13.39 -22.80 -12.32
N LEU A 115 12.42 -22.09 -11.74
CA LEU A 115 11.88 -20.87 -12.33
C LEU A 115 12.87 -19.71 -12.17
N ALA A 116 13.47 -19.54 -10.98
CA ALA A 116 14.46 -18.50 -10.73
C ALA A 116 15.66 -18.58 -11.70
N ALA A 117 16.11 -19.79 -12.05
CA ALA A 117 17.21 -20.00 -13.00
C ALA A 117 16.89 -19.51 -14.44
N GLN A 118 15.62 -19.33 -14.78
CA GLN A 118 15.16 -18.86 -16.09
C GLN A 118 14.94 -17.35 -16.13
N ILE A 119 14.88 -16.68 -14.97
CA ILE A 119 14.65 -15.24 -14.87
C ILE A 119 16.00 -14.50 -14.83
N THR A 120 16.17 -13.57 -15.78
CA THR A 120 17.41 -12.78 -15.91
C THR A 120 17.30 -11.37 -15.32
N THR A 121 16.08 -10.95 -14.97
CA THR A 121 15.79 -9.68 -14.31
C THR A 121 15.86 -9.83 -12.78
N PRO A 122 16.17 -8.75 -12.04
CA PRO A 122 16.21 -8.82 -10.58
C PRO A 122 14.82 -8.95 -9.93
N PHE A 123 13.77 -8.58 -10.66
CA PHE A 123 12.37 -8.66 -10.25
C PHE A 123 11.55 -9.39 -11.30
N VAL A 124 10.43 -9.97 -10.88
CA VAL A 124 9.42 -10.61 -11.72
C VAL A 124 8.03 -10.10 -11.32
N GLN A 125 7.12 -10.07 -12.28
CA GLN A 125 5.70 -9.92 -12.03
C GLN A 125 5.01 -11.27 -12.15
N LEU A 126 4.01 -11.52 -11.32
CA LEU A 126 3.16 -12.70 -11.39
C LEU A 126 1.69 -12.25 -11.53
N PRO A 127 1.26 -11.75 -12.71
CA PRO A 127 -0.08 -11.23 -12.90
C PRO A 127 -1.16 -12.25 -12.53
N GLY A 128 -2.23 -11.77 -11.89
CA GLY A 128 -3.35 -12.55 -11.39
C GLY A 128 -3.06 -13.32 -10.10
N MET A 129 -1.82 -13.31 -9.57
CA MET A 129 -1.49 -14.06 -8.36
C MET A 129 -1.94 -13.34 -7.09
N LEU A 130 -1.91 -12.00 -7.07
CA LEU A 130 -2.19 -11.23 -5.86
C LEU A 130 -3.36 -10.29 -6.07
N THR A 131 -4.26 -10.27 -5.09
CA THR A 131 -5.33 -9.28 -4.98
C THR A 131 -5.16 -8.46 -3.70
N GLY A 132 -5.62 -7.22 -3.73
CA GLY A 132 -5.60 -6.32 -2.59
C GLY A 132 -6.94 -5.65 -2.38
N GLU A 133 -7.39 -5.57 -1.13
CA GLU A 133 -8.55 -4.78 -0.72
C GLU A 133 -8.25 -4.06 0.60
N CYS A 134 -8.56 -2.76 0.67
CA CYS A 134 -8.52 -2.06 1.94
C CYS A 134 -9.73 -2.44 2.78
N VAL A 135 -9.48 -3.02 3.96
CA VAL A 135 -10.53 -3.50 4.87
C VAL A 135 -10.36 -2.89 6.26
N THR A 136 -11.49 -2.69 6.94
CA THR A 136 -11.52 -2.37 8.38
C THR A 136 -12.16 -3.54 9.14
N LYS A 137 -11.36 -4.26 9.94
CA LYS A 137 -11.78 -5.45 10.70
C LYS A 137 -11.16 -5.43 12.10
N ASP A 138 -11.96 -5.73 13.12
CA ASP A 138 -11.51 -5.86 14.51
C ASP A 138 -10.69 -4.68 15.07
N GLY A 139 -11.00 -3.46 14.64
CA GLY A 139 -10.30 -2.24 15.05
C GLY A 139 -8.99 -1.97 14.30
N PHE A 140 -8.73 -2.71 13.22
CA PHE A 140 -7.62 -2.49 12.30
C PHE A 140 -8.12 -2.07 10.92
N SER A 141 -7.39 -1.18 10.26
CA SER A 141 -7.55 -0.76 8.86
C SER A 141 -6.25 -1.05 8.11
N TYR A 142 -6.29 -1.90 7.09
CA TYR A 142 -5.11 -2.41 6.39
C TYR A 142 -5.42 -2.89 4.98
N LEU A 143 -4.38 -3.05 4.16
CA LEU A 143 -4.48 -3.67 2.84
C LEU A 143 -4.43 -5.18 3.03
N GLU A 144 -5.58 -5.82 2.88
CA GLU A 144 -5.72 -7.28 2.91
C GLU A 144 -5.24 -7.86 1.59
N ILE A 145 -4.26 -8.76 1.67
CA ILE A 145 -3.62 -9.41 0.51
C ILE A 145 -4.19 -10.81 0.34
N GLY A 146 -4.84 -11.03 -0.80
CA GLY A 146 -5.27 -12.34 -1.29
C GLY A 146 -4.20 -12.97 -2.17
N ILE A 147 -4.16 -14.32 -2.17
CA ILE A 147 -3.34 -15.10 -3.10
C ILE A 147 -4.28 -15.95 -3.93
N ASP A 148 -4.34 -15.63 -5.22
CA ASP A 148 -5.18 -16.24 -6.24
C ASP A 148 -4.32 -17.10 -7.20
N ALA A 149 -3.45 -17.93 -6.61
CA ALA A 149 -2.55 -18.79 -7.39
C ALA A 149 -3.28 -19.95 -8.08
N ASP A 150 -2.71 -20.42 -9.19
CA ASP A 150 -3.15 -21.62 -9.91
C ASP A 150 -2.17 -22.78 -9.66
N PRO A 151 -2.53 -23.74 -8.78
CA PRO A 151 -1.64 -24.85 -8.42
C PRO A 151 -1.40 -25.84 -9.58
N ALA A 152 -2.05 -25.65 -10.73
CA ALA A 152 -1.80 -26.44 -11.93
C ALA A 152 -0.68 -25.86 -12.81
N ASP A 153 -0.23 -24.63 -12.57
CA ASP A 153 0.84 -24.00 -13.33
C ASP A 153 2.21 -24.12 -12.62
N ALA A 154 3.26 -23.57 -13.25
CA ALA A 154 4.64 -23.66 -12.75
C ALA A 154 5.06 -22.47 -11.87
N ARG A 155 4.16 -21.51 -11.61
CA ARG A 155 4.40 -20.37 -10.75
C ARG A 155 4.26 -20.78 -9.29
N PRO A 156 4.83 -19.98 -8.36
CA PRO A 156 4.61 -20.18 -6.94
C PRO A 156 3.13 -20.04 -6.57
N ASP A 157 2.70 -20.87 -5.61
CA ASP A 157 1.36 -20.81 -5.04
C ASP A 157 1.27 -19.91 -3.78
N ASP A 158 2.40 -19.34 -3.37
CA ASP A 158 2.50 -18.50 -2.18
C ASP A 158 3.66 -17.51 -2.36
N ILE A 159 3.64 -16.44 -1.56
CA ILE A 159 4.72 -15.48 -1.45
C ILE A 159 5.43 -15.65 -0.11
N PRO A 160 6.77 -15.51 -0.02
CA PRO A 160 7.43 -15.24 1.25
C PRO A 160 7.27 -13.75 1.62
N GLY A 161 7.87 -13.33 2.74
CA GLY A 161 7.97 -11.93 3.12
C GLY A 161 7.31 -11.57 4.45
N ASP A 162 6.54 -12.49 5.03
CA ASP A 162 6.05 -12.35 6.39
C ASP A 162 7.22 -12.26 7.37
N LEU A 163 7.11 -11.34 8.31
CA LEU A 163 8.04 -11.23 9.42
C LEU A 163 7.49 -12.01 10.62
N THR A 164 6.98 -11.32 11.63
CA THR A 164 6.16 -11.92 12.68
C THR A 164 4.70 -11.53 12.46
N PRO A 165 3.72 -12.23 13.07
CA PRO A 165 2.31 -11.86 12.95
C PRO A 165 2.03 -10.38 13.26
N GLU A 166 2.78 -9.76 14.16
CA GLU A 166 2.64 -8.34 14.49
C GLU A 166 3.08 -7.37 13.39
N TRP A 167 3.94 -7.82 12.47
CA TRP A 167 4.45 -7.04 11.35
C TRP A 167 3.70 -7.33 10.04
N GLY A 168 3.08 -8.51 9.91
CA GLY A 168 2.46 -8.95 8.65
C GLY A 168 3.48 -8.96 7.51
N LEU A 169 3.07 -8.41 6.36
CA LEU A 169 3.84 -8.36 5.12
C LEU A 169 4.69 -7.08 4.99
N HIS A 170 4.96 -6.37 6.09
CA HIS A 170 5.65 -5.08 6.07
C HIS A 170 7.00 -5.07 5.34
N LEU A 171 7.72 -6.20 5.31
CA LEU A 171 8.98 -6.32 4.56
C LEU A 171 8.78 -6.05 3.06
N VAL A 172 7.60 -6.32 2.54
CA VAL A 172 7.28 -6.31 1.10
C VAL A 172 6.08 -5.44 0.74
N ASP A 173 5.59 -4.58 1.66
CA ASP A 173 4.48 -3.62 1.43
C ASP A 173 4.55 -2.97 0.03
N VAL A 174 5.73 -2.47 -0.33
CA VAL A 174 5.95 -1.76 -1.61
C VAL A 174 5.99 -2.74 -2.79
N ASN A 175 6.63 -3.89 -2.64
CA ASN A 175 6.75 -4.89 -3.71
C ASN A 175 5.37 -5.40 -4.18
N LEU A 176 4.44 -5.54 -3.24
CA LEU A 176 3.08 -6.03 -3.50
C LEU A 176 2.28 -5.12 -4.45
N THR A 177 2.60 -3.82 -4.51
CA THR A 177 1.83 -2.81 -5.26
C THR A 177 2.72 -1.91 -6.12
N MET A 178 3.95 -2.35 -6.39
CA MET A 178 4.99 -1.48 -6.96
C MET A 178 4.60 -0.95 -8.35
N GLY A 179 4.01 -1.80 -9.17
CA GLY A 179 3.51 -1.43 -10.49
C GLY A 179 2.38 -0.42 -10.40
N ASP A 180 1.40 -0.68 -9.53
CA ASP A 180 0.27 0.23 -9.27
C ASP A 180 0.75 1.62 -8.82
N ILE A 181 1.75 1.67 -7.95
CA ILE A 181 2.38 2.92 -7.50
C ILE A 181 3.08 3.62 -8.66
N VAL A 182 3.81 2.89 -9.52
CA VAL A 182 4.49 3.46 -10.69
C VAL A 182 3.48 4.07 -11.66
N GLU A 183 2.38 3.38 -11.94
CA GLU A 183 1.29 3.88 -12.78
C GLU A 183 0.61 5.11 -12.16
N LEU A 184 0.32 5.06 -10.86
CA LEU A 184 -0.29 6.17 -10.13
C LEU A 184 0.60 7.42 -10.13
N VAL A 185 1.91 7.27 -9.86
CA VAL A 185 2.87 8.37 -9.94
C VAL A 185 2.93 8.94 -11.36
N ALA A 186 2.83 8.10 -12.40
CA ALA A 186 2.81 8.56 -13.78
C ALA A 186 1.55 9.39 -14.09
N ALA A 187 0.37 8.94 -13.63
CA ALA A 187 -0.89 9.66 -13.78
C ALA A 187 -0.88 11.01 -13.04
N GLN A 188 -0.46 11.03 -11.78
CA GLN A 188 -0.31 12.24 -10.97
C GLN A 188 0.69 13.22 -11.59
N ARG A 189 1.81 12.72 -12.13
CA ARG A 189 2.77 13.56 -12.83
C ARG A 189 2.14 14.21 -14.07
N ALA A 190 1.42 13.44 -14.89
CA ALA A 190 0.77 13.96 -16.08
C ALA A 190 -0.27 15.04 -15.73
N ALA A 191 -1.06 14.80 -14.67
CA ALA A 191 -2.01 15.78 -14.14
C ALA A 191 -1.30 17.07 -13.67
N TYR A 192 -0.18 16.95 -12.97
CA TYR A 192 0.58 18.11 -12.48
C TYR A 192 1.20 18.95 -13.62
N THR A 193 1.64 18.32 -14.71
CA THR A 193 2.23 19.04 -15.85
C THR A 193 1.22 19.51 -16.89
N GLY A 194 -0.07 19.15 -16.76
CA GLY A 194 -1.13 19.52 -17.71
C GLY A 194 -1.16 18.69 -19.00
N GLY A 195 -0.61 17.47 -18.97
CA GLY A 195 -0.47 16.56 -20.13
C GLY A 195 0.87 16.65 -20.84
#